data_AF-A0A8H3IVC7-F1
#
_entry.id   AF-A0A8H3IVC7-F1
#
_cell.length_a   1.000
_cell.length_b   1.000
_cell.length_c   1.000
_cell.angle_alpha   90.00
_cell.angle_beta   90.00
_cell.angle_gamma   90.00
#
_symmetry.space_group_name_H-M   'P 1'
#
loop_
_entity.id
_entity.type
_entity.pdbx_description
1 polymer ?
#
loop_
_entity_poly.entity_id
_entity_poly.type
_entity_poly.pdbx_seq_one_letter_code
_entity_poly.pdbx_strand_id
1 'polypeptide(L)'
;MPIRPAPYSDSRDRDRDSSHGLYKDTQYPSSPTSQDKLQSYRAQPIQDHLYNSSQRPPGTSSDATTHTAPTNMNLAPAPDPLTKAFNEAINEAIKPYHDRIEELRNELEDTTLQIQQLEDERADMHAWIDKRGLRADVPPRIASAMNSDPSAASTLNYHIDRKMTVINGDLHRLQDSLTAHLPTSTFATTLLTLLPSIENLASLPGGASLAFELVIKLGGNLNSHGGDDGWNNDADIQSRASFYSRLDDCMVDVIRQRLSQAGGEDPPWVVARDVKRLEKTGSFLRSKIGLQSYFPRSLDVMRYEAKRGDSQQL
;
A
#
# COMPACT_ATOMS: atom_id res chain seq x y z
N MET A 1 -2.88 -47.71 70.85
CA MET A 1 -2.03 -47.69 69.65
C MET A 1 -2.75 -48.43 68.53
N PRO A 2 -3.40 -47.71 67.60
CA PRO A 2 -3.64 -48.23 66.26
C PRO A 2 -3.05 -47.32 65.18
N ILE A 3 -2.65 -47.97 64.09
CA ILE A 3 -1.78 -47.53 63.01
C ILE A 3 -2.58 -46.67 62.01
N ARG A 4 -2.01 -45.52 61.61
CA ARG A 4 -2.46 -44.68 60.48
C ARG A 4 -2.25 -45.42 59.15
N PRO A 5 -3.21 -45.42 58.22
CA PRO A 5 -2.93 -45.61 56.80
C PRO A 5 -2.59 -44.28 56.12
N ALA A 6 -1.61 -44.32 55.22
CA ALA A 6 -1.19 -43.22 54.34
C ALA A 6 -2.20 -43.02 53.19
N PRO A 7 -2.33 -41.78 52.64
CA PRO A 7 -3.23 -41.51 51.53
C PRO A 7 -2.61 -41.88 50.18
N TYR A 8 -3.41 -42.51 49.33
CA TYR A 8 -3.15 -42.69 47.90
C TYR A 8 -3.27 -41.32 47.19
N SER A 9 -2.23 -40.92 46.49
CA SER A 9 -2.19 -39.78 45.59
C SER A 9 -2.86 -40.16 44.26
N ASP A 10 -4.05 -39.61 44.01
CA ASP A 10 -4.62 -39.52 42.66
C ASP A 10 -4.95 -38.05 42.39
N SER A 11 -4.14 -37.43 41.54
CA SER A 11 -4.35 -36.05 41.08
C SER A 11 -3.89 -35.96 39.64
N ARG A 12 -4.80 -36.38 38.76
CA ARG A 12 -5.27 -35.60 37.61
C ARG A 12 -4.20 -34.77 36.89
N ASP A 13 -3.64 -35.39 35.86
CA ASP A 13 -3.22 -34.70 34.63
C ASP A 13 -4.43 -34.01 33.98
N ARG A 14 -4.71 -32.78 34.40
CA ARG A 14 -5.47 -31.79 33.60
C ARG A 14 -4.96 -30.41 33.99
N ASP A 15 -4.26 -29.79 33.06
CA ASP A 15 -4.20 -28.35 32.79
C ASP A 15 -2.82 -27.99 32.24
N ARG A 16 -2.61 -28.35 30.97
CA ARG A 16 -1.48 -27.87 30.19
C ARG A 16 -1.89 -27.61 28.75
N ASP A 17 -2.88 -26.74 28.58
CA ASP A 17 -3.16 -26.12 27.28
C ASP A 17 -4.05 -24.88 27.42
N SER A 18 -3.48 -23.70 27.71
CA SER A 18 -4.19 -22.39 27.63
C SER A 18 -3.24 -21.19 27.72
N SER A 19 -2.20 -21.14 26.88
CA SER A 19 -1.36 -19.93 26.72
C SER A 19 -0.98 -19.65 25.25
N HIS A 20 -1.92 -19.90 24.33
CA HIS A 20 -1.78 -19.53 22.93
C HIS A 20 -3.12 -19.02 22.38
N GLY A 21 -3.32 -17.69 22.40
CA GLY A 21 -4.44 -17.08 21.70
C GLY A 21 -4.83 -15.70 22.21
N LEU A 22 -4.12 -14.65 21.80
CA LEU A 22 -4.69 -13.29 21.81
C LEU A 22 -4.42 -12.48 20.53
N TYR A 23 -3.87 -13.11 19.48
CA TYR A 23 -3.67 -12.52 18.15
C TYR A 23 -3.99 -13.51 17.02
N LYS A 24 -5.03 -14.33 17.17
CA LYS A 24 -5.62 -15.07 16.05
C LYS A 24 -6.93 -14.38 15.68
N ASP A 25 -7.12 -14.20 14.38
CA ASP A 25 -8.27 -13.59 13.68
C ASP A 25 -8.11 -12.11 13.30
N THR A 26 -7.16 -11.87 12.40
CA THR A 26 -7.43 -11.02 11.24
C THR A 26 -7.11 -11.87 10.01
N GLN A 27 -8.10 -12.64 9.54
CA GLN A 27 -8.01 -13.32 8.25
C GLN A 27 -8.00 -12.26 7.16
N TYR A 28 -6.81 -11.89 6.70
CA TYR A 28 -6.64 -11.21 5.43
C TYR A 28 -6.91 -12.23 4.32
N PRO A 29 -7.68 -11.88 3.28
CA PRO A 29 -7.82 -12.74 2.12
C PRO A 29 -6.43 -12.94 1.50
N SER A 30 -6.00 -14.21 1.43
CA SER A 30 -4.81 -14.63 0.69
C SER A 30 -4.95 -14.12 -0.74
N SER A 31 -4.28 -13.01 -1.03
CA SER A 31 -4.21 -12.48 -2.39
C SER A 31 -3.41 -13.48 -3.23
N PRO A 32 -3.86 -13.81 -4.46
CA PRO A 32 -3.15 -14.75 -5.31
C PRO A 32 -1.70 -14.30 -5.51
N THR A 33 -0.78 -15.24 -5.31
CA THR A 33 0.65 -15.09 -5.48
C THR A 33 0.96 -14.42 -6.82
N SER A 34 1.85 -13.42 -6.83
CA SER A 34 2.19 -12.57 -7.99
C SER A 34 2.67 -13.31 -9.25
N GLN A 35 2.80 -14.64 -9.20
CA GLN A 35 3.10 -15.47 -10.37
C GLN A 35 1.87 -15.64 -11.30
N ASP A 36 0.65 -15.54 -10.78
CA ASP A 36 -0.59 -15.68 -11.57
C ASP A 36 -0.95 -14.39 -12.33
N LYS A 37 -0.60 -13.21 -11.79
CA LYS A 37 -0.84 -11.91 -12.45
C LYS A 37 0.15 -11.60 -13.59
N LEU A 38 1.28 -12.30 -13.65
CA LEU A 38 2.29 -12.10 -14.71
C LEU A 38 1.99 -12.89 -15.99
N GLN A 39 1.06 -13.87 -15.96
CA GLN A 39 0.66 -14.60 -17.17
C GLN A 39 -0.46 -13.91 -17.96
N SER A 40 -1.22 -12.99 -17.33
CA SER A 40 -2.33 -12.29 -17.98
C SER A 40 -1.90 -11.13 -18.91
N TYR A 41 -0.63 -10.75 -18.92
CA TYR A 41 -0.09 -9.70 -19.80
C TYR A 41 0.63 -10.24 -21.05
N ARG A 42 0.52 -11.55 -21.32
CA ARG A 42 1.08 -12.14 -22.54
C ARG A 42 0.12 -11.93 -23.72
N ALA A 43 0.37 -10.83 -24.45
CA ALA A 43 0.05 -10.56 -25.86
C ALA A 43 -1.14 -11.34 -26.47
N GLN A 44 -2.28 -10.67 -26.61
CA GLN A 44 -3.26 -11.01 -27.65
C GLN A 44 -2.90 -10.20 -28.91
N PRO A 45 -2.74 -10.83 -30.08
CA PRO A 45 -2.47 -10.12 -31.32
C PRO A 45 -3.70 -9.31 -31.75
N ILE A 46 -3.49 -8.03 -32.07
CA ILE A 46 -4.50 -7.16 -32.67
C ILE A 46 -4.71 -7.66 -34.12
N GLN A 47 -5.88 -8.21 -34.41
CA GLN A 47 -6.32 -8.51 -35.77
C GLN A 47 -7.06 -7.30 -36.33
N ASP A 48 -6.47 -6.72 -37.38
CA ASP A 48 -7.12 -5.81 -38.32
C ASP A 48 -8.38 -6.46 -38.90
N HIS A 49 -9.54 -5.83 -38.70
CA HIS A 49 -10.75 -6.12 -39.46
C HIS A 49 -11.38 -4.87 -40.03
N LEU A 50 -11.11 -4.70 -41.33
CA LEU A 50 -11.81 -3.85 -42.28
C LEU A 50 -13.34 -3.99 -42.21
N TYR A 51 -13.99 -2.86 -42.50
CA TYR A 51 -15.36 -2.69 -43.00
C TYR A 51 -15.94 -3.90 -43.77
N ASN A 52 -17.14 -4.34 -43.38
CA ASN A 52 -18.16 -4.71 -44.37
C ASN A 52 -19.58 -4.62 -43.79
N SER A 53 -20.34 -3.60 -44.20
CA SER A 53 -21.78 -3.54 -43.98
C SER A 53 -22.49 -4.35 -45.05
N SER A 54 -23.17 -5.43 -44.66
CA SER A 54 -24.11 -6.13 -45.52
C SER A 54 -25.24 -6.69 -44.68
N GLN A 55 -26.29 -5.88 -44.50
CA GLN A 55 -27.59 -6.36 -44.03
C GLN A 55 -28.62 -6.18 -45.14
N ARG A 56 -29.21 -7.32 -45.50
CA ARG A 56 -30.41 -7.50 -46.32
C ARG A 56 -31.54 -7.88 -45.36
N PRO A 57 -32.80 -7.45 -45.57
CA PRO A 57 -33.85 -8.45 -45.77
C PRO A 57 -34.95 -7.95 -46.78
N PRO A 58 -36.17 -8.52 -46.89
CA PRO A 58 -36.65 -9.15 -48.12
C PRO A 58 -37.86 -8.41 -48.75
N GLY A 59 -38.28 -8.89 -49.93
CA GLY A 59 -39.11 -8.15 -50.88
C GLY A 59 -40.61 -8.05 -50.60
N THR A 60 -41.27 -7.33 -51.50
CA THR A 60 -42.71 -7.39 -51.75
C THR A 60 -43.00 -6.88 -53.17
N SER A 61 -43.89 -7.60 -53.84
CA SER A 61 -44.38 -7.44 -55.21
C SER A 61 -45.46 -6.37 -55.36
N SER A 62 -45.46 -5.60 -56.46
CA SER A 62 -46.66 -5.31 -57.27
C SER A 62 -46.34 -4.42 -58.49
N ASP A 63 -46.67 -4.97 -59.65
CA ASP A 63 -47.40 -4.39 -60.80
C ASP A 63 -47.17 -2.99 -61.40
N ALA A 64 -47.40 -2.99 -62.71
CA ALA A 64 -48.01 -1.94 -63.54
C ALA A 64 -47.11 -0.91 -64.26
N THR A 65 -46.88 -1.24 -65.55
CA THR A 65 -47.13 -0.40 -66.75
C THR A 65 -46.38 0.92 -67.01
N THR A 66 -45.66 0.88 -68.14
CA THR A 66 -45.58 1.89 -69.23
C THR A 66 -45.00 3.27 -68.93
N HIS A 67 -43.88 3.61 -69.58
CA HIS A 67 -43.81 4.65 -70.64
C HIS A 67 -42.36 5.06 -70.96
N THR A 68 -41.96 4.85 -72.23
CA THR A 68 -41.19 5.74 -73.12
C THR A 68 -39.91 6.46 -72.66
N ALA A 69 -38.78 5.98 -73.21
CA ALA A 69 -37.76 6.75 -73.97
C ALA A 69 -36.89 7.81 -73.24
N PRO A 70 -35.79 8.31 -73.85
CA PRO A 70 -34.44 7.85 -73.51
C PRO A 70 -33.50 8.99 -73.06
N THR A 71 -32.27 8.61 -72.70
CA THR A 71 -31.06 9.47 -72.72
C THR A 71 -31.02 10.62 -71.72
N ASN A 72 -30.22 10.44 -70.66
CA ASN A 72 -29.39 11.54 -70.19
C ASN A 72 -28.06 10.97 -69.73
N MET A 73 -27.06 11.01 -70.62
CA MET A 73 -25.67 10.86 -70.23
C MET A 73 -25.36 12.04 -69.32
N ASN A 74 -25.31 11.78 -68.01
CA ASN A 74 -24.82 12.71 -67.01
C ASN A 74 -23.30 12.82 -67.20
N LEU A 75 -22.92 13.54 -68.25
CA LEU A 75 -21.56 13.95 -68.53
C LEU A 75 -21.23 15.00 -67.46
N ALA A 76 -20.53 14.58 -66.41
CA ALA A 76 -19.90 15.51 -65.50
C ALA A 76 -19.11 16.54 -66.35
N PRO A 77 -19.31 17.86 -66.17
CA PRO A 77 -18.60 18.84 -66.96
C PRO A 77 -17.12 18.63 -66.70
N ALA A 78 -16.37 18.29 -67.75
CA ALA A 78 -14.93 18.17 -67.67
C ALA A 78 -14.40 19.48 -67.06
N PRO A 79 -13.65 19.42 -65.94
CA PRO A 79 -13.23 20.64 -65.26
C PRO A 79 -12.39 21.46 -66.24
N ASP A 80 -12.74 22.74 -66.36
CA ASP A 80 -12.06 23.75 -67.17
C ASP A 80 -10.54 23.59 -66.97
N PRO A 81 -9.71 23.55 -68.04
CA PRO A 81 -8.26 23.44 -67.93
C PRO A 81 -7.65 24.47 -66.95
N LEU A 82 -8.26 25.65 -66.81
CA LEU A 82 -7.83 26.65 -65.83
C LEU A 82 -8.08 26.18 -64.38
N THR A 83 -9.23 25.57 -64.12
CA THR A 83 -9.59 24.99 -62.82
C THR A 83 -8.73 23.77 -62.49
N LYS A 84 -8.36 22.97 -63.50
CA LYS A 84 -7.38 21.88 -63.32
C LYS A 84 -6.00 22.42 -62.94
N ALA A 85 -5.49 23.41 -63.67
CA ALA A 85 -4.19 24.02 -63.38
C ALA A 85 -4.16 24.70 -62.01
N PHE A 86 -5.26 25.34 -61.60
CA PHE A 86 -5.41 25.95 -60.27
C PHE A 86 -5.41 24.89 -59.15
N ASN A 87 -6.16 23.79 -59.34
CA ASN A 87 -6.19 22.70 -58.38
C ASN A 87 -4.83 21.96 -58.30
N GLU A 88 -4.14 21.78 -59.42
CA GLU A 88 -2.77 21.23 -59.44
C GLU A 88 -1.79 22.15 -58.72
N ALA A 89 -1.82 23.46 -58.98
CA ALA A 89 -0.97 24.44 -58.30
C ALA A 89 -1.25 24.52 -56.79
N ILE A 90 -2.52 24.42 -56.36
CA ILE A 90 -2.88 24.34 -54.95
C ILE A 90 -2.36 23.05 -54.33
N ASN A 91 -2.53 21.91 -54.99
CA ASN A 91 -2.04 20.63 -54.48
C ASN A 91 -0.51 20.62 -54.36
N GLU A 92 0.20 21.20 -55.33
CA GLU A 92 1.66 21.30 -55.32
C GLU A 92 2.16 22.28 -54.24
N ALA A 93 1.40 23.35 -53.95
CA ALA A 93 1.70 24.28 -52.87
C ALA A 93 1.39 23.71 -51.47
N ILE A 94 0.37 22.85 -51.32
CA ILE A 94 -0.02 22.22 -50.04
C ILE A 94 0.88 21.03 -49.71
N LYS A 95 1.32 20.28 -50.73
CA LYS A 95 2.15 19.08 -50.57
C LYS A 95 3.33 19.23 -49.60
N PRO A 96 4.21 20.24 -49.67
CA PRO A 96 5.33 20.37 -48.73
C PRO A 96 4.87 20.56 -47.27
N TYR A 97 3.72 21.21 -47.03
CA TYR A 97 3.16 21.34 -45.68
C TYR A 97 2.56 20.02 -45.19
N HIS A 98 1.93 19.26 -46.10
CA HIS A 98 1.43 17.93 -45.76
C HIS A 98 2.58 16.98 -45.43
N ASP A 99 3.63 16.95 -46.25
CA ASP A 99 4.84 16.16 -46.01
C ASP A 99 5.48 16.53 -44.66
N ARG A 100 5.53 17.84 -44.33
CA ARG A 100 6.04 18.30 -43.03
C ARG A 100 5.16 17.89 -41.85
N ILE A 101 3.84 17.84 -42.02
CA ILE A 101 2.91 17.37 -40.99
C ILE A 101 3.14 15.87 -40.74
N GLU A 102 3.30 15.07 -41.79
CA GLU A 102 3.57 13.62 -41.63
C GLU A 102 4.95 13.37 -40.99
N GLU A 103 5.97 14.14 -41.35
CA GLU A 103 7.29 14.08 -40.71
C GLU A 103 7.19 14.40 -39.20
N LEU A 104 6.51 15.48 -38.83
CA LEU A 104 6.31 15.86 -37.43
C LEU A 104 5.46 14.84 -36.66
N ARG A 105 4.49 14.18 -37.31
CA ARG A 105 3.71 13.11 -36.69
C ARG A 105 4.57 11.90 -36.38
N ASN A 106 5.43 11.48 -37.31
CA ASN A 106 6.36 10.37 -37.09
C ASN A 106 7.36 10.71 -35.96
N GLU A 107 7.89 11.93 -35.94
CA GLU A 107 8.78 12.39 -34.87
C GLU A 107 8.06 12.43 -33.50
N LEU A 108 6.78 12.84 -33.46
CA LEU A 108 5.96 12.79 -32.25
C LEU A 108 5.70 11.35 -31.79
N GLU A 109 5.46 10.42 -32.71
CA GLU A 109 5.25 9.02 -32.38
C GLU A 109 6.52 8.39 -31.81
N ASP A 110 7.67 8.60 -32.46
CA ASP A 110 8.96 8.10 -32.01
C ASP A 110 9.34 8.66 -30.63
N THR A 111 9.15 9.97 -30.41
CA THR A 111 9.44 10.61 -29.12
C THR A 111 8.50 10.12 -28.02
N THR A 112 7.22 9.88 -28.32
CA THR A 112 6.25 9.31 -27.37
C THR A 112 6.65 7.90 -26.97
N LEU A 113 7.05 7.06 -27.94
CA LEU A 113 7.52 5.70 -27.70
C LEU A 113 8.80 5.69 -26.87
N GLN A 114 9.73 6.61 -27.13
CA GLN A 114 10.94 6.76 -26.33
C GLN A 114 10.64 7.20 -24.89
N ILE A 115 9.69 8.13 -24.68
CA ILE A 115 9.27 8.55 -23.34
C ILE A 115 8.69 7.35 -22.58
N GLN A 116 7.82 6.56 -23.22
CA GLN A 116 7.23 5.38 -22.59
C GLN A 116 8.31 4.37 -22.16
N GLN A 117 9.30 4.10 -23.01
CA GLN A 117 10.42 3.22 -22.65
C GLN A 117 11.20 3.73 -21.44
N LEU A 118 11.48 5.03 -21.37
CA LEU A 118 12.18 5.63 -20.23
C LEU A 118 11.33 5.60 -18.95
N GLU A 119 10.01 5.74 -19.05
CA GLU A 119 9.09 5.61 -17.92
C GLU A 119 9.03 4.18 -17.40
N ASP A 120 9.02 3.19 -18.30
CA ASP A 120 9.06 1.77 -17.95
C ASP A 120 10.39 1.40 -17.27
N GLU A 121 11.53 1.83 -17.82
CA GLU A 121 12.85 1.62 -17.20
C GLU A 121 12.95 2.27 -15.81
N ARG A 122 12.39 3.48 -15.66
CA ARG A 122 12.33 4.17 -14.37
C ARG A 122 11.47 3.40 -13.37
N ALA A 123 10.31 2.89 -13.79
CA ALA A 123 9.43 2.10 -12.94
C ALA A 123 10.10 0.80 -12.48
N ASP A 124 10.78 0.10 -13.38
CA ASP A 124 11.56 -1.10 -13.08
C ASP A 124 12.69 -0.83 -12.08
N MET A 125 13.40 0.30 -12.25
CA MET A 125 14.44 0.72 -11.31
C MET A 125 13.87 0.99 -9.92
N HIS A 126 12.75 1.72 -9.83
CA HIS A 126 12.07 1.98 -8.55
C HIS A 126 11.63 0.67 -7.88
N ALA A 127 11.01 -0.24 -8.64
CA ALA A 127 10.58 -1.54 -8.15
C ALA A 127 11.77 -2.40 -7.68
N TRP A 128 12.91 -2.33 -8.37
CA TRP A 128 14.13 -3.03 -7.96
C TRP A 128 14.71 -2.48 -6.65
N ILE A 129 14.76 -1.15 -6.50
CA ILE A 129 15.18 -0.47 -5.26
C ILE A 129 14.31 -0.93 -4.09
N ASP A 130 12.99 -0.94 -4.30
CA ASP A 130 12.01 -1.36 -3.29
C ASP A 130 12.20 -2.82 -2.93
N LYS A 131 12.27 -3.71 -3.91
CA LYS A 131 12.53 -5.14 -3.68
C LYS A 131 13.80 -5.41 -2.87
N ARG A 132 14.84 -4.58 -3.04
CA ARG A 132 16.10 -4.69 -2.30
C ARG A 132 16.09 -3.95 -0.97
N GLY A 133 15.07 -3.13 -0.69
CA GLY A 133 14.97 -2.34 0.53
C GLY A 133 15.99 -1.21 0.61
N LEU A 134 16.48 -0.74 -0.54
CA LEU A 134 17.59 0.22 -0.65
C LEU A 134 17.14 1.68 -0.55
N ARG A 135 15.85 1.97 -0.30
CA ARG A 135 15.31 3.34 -0.25
C ARG A 135 16.12 4.31 0.62
N ALA A 136 16.75 3.83 1.70
CA ALA A 136 17.57 4.66 2.59
C ALA A 136 18.89 5.13 1.95
N ASP A 137 19.41 4.38 0.98
CA ASP A 137 20.70 4.62 0.32
C ASP A 137 20.54 5.35 -1.03
N VAL A 138 19.31 5.65 -1.41
CA VAL A 138 18.97 6.27 -2.70
C VAL A 138 19.21 7.78 -2.65
N PRO A 139 19.77 8.39 -3.70
CA PRO A 139 19.95 9.84 -3.76
C PRO A 139 18.64 10.62 -3.53
N PRO A 140 18.69 11.80 -2.87
CA PRO A 140 17.48 12.55 -2.48
C PRO A 140 16.50 12.83 -3.62
N ARG A 141 17.00 13.09 -4.84
CA ARG A 141 16.16 13.33 -6.02
C ARG A 141 15.32 12.11 -6.40
N ILE A 142 15.92 10.91 -6.37
CA ILE A 142 15.21 9.66 -6.68
C ILE A 142 14.29 9.31 -5.52
N ALA A 143 14.73 9.47 -4.27
CA ALA A 143 13.89 9.27 -3.09
C ALA A 143 12.64 10.17 -3.13
N SER A 144 12.80 11.46 -3.48
CA SER A 144 11.67 12.37 -3.68
C SER A 144 10.74 11.89 -4.79
N ALA A 145 11.27 11.46 -5.94
CA ALA A 145 10.47 10.95 -7.05
C ALA A 145 9.72 9.66 -6.70
N MET A 146 10.31 8.79 -5.88
CA MET A 146 9.67 7.58 -5.37
C MET A 146 8.64 7.87 -4.28
N ASN A 147 8.81 8.93 -3.49
CA ASN A 147 7.87 9.35 -2.45
C ASN A 147 6.64 10.08 -3.01
N SER A 148 6.78 10.69 -4.18
CA SER A 148 5.64 11.29 -4.91
C SER A 148 4.72 10.25 -5.56
N ASP A 149 5.15 8.98 -5.62
CA ASP A 149 4.31 7.89 -6.12
C ASP A 149 3.12 7.65 -5.16
N PRO A 150 1.87 7.59 -5.64
CA PRO A 150 0.70 7.31 -4.80
C PRO A 150 0.80 6.01 -3.99
N SER A 151 1.57 5.02 -4.48
CA SER A 151 1.80 3.74 -3.81
C SER A 151 2.94 3.77 -2.79
N ALA A 152 3.68 4.87 -2.67
CA ALA A 152 4.89 4.97 -1.86
C ALA A 152 4.67 4.57 -0.40
N ALA A 153 3.57 5.03 0.22
CA ALA A 153 3.24 4.72 1.61
C ALA A 153 2.98 3.22 1.81
N SER A 154 2.17 2.62 0.94
CA SER A 154 1.87 1.18 0.98
C SER A 154 3.12 0.32 0.79
N THR A 155 3.98 0.70 -0.16
CA THR A 155 5.24 -0.01 -0.43
C THR A 155 6.20 0.09 0.75
N LEU A 156 6.41 1.30 1.30
CA LEU A 156 7.27 1.49 2.46
C LEU A 156 6.73 0.74 3.69
N ASN A 157 5.41 0.77 3.92
CA ASN A 157 4.77 -0.01 4.99
C ASN A 157 5.07 -1.51 4.87
N TYR A 158 4.91 -2.09 3.66
CA TYR A 158 5.25 -3.48 3.40
C TYR A 158 6.72 -3.80 3.73
N HIS A 159 7.64 -2.90 3.39
CA HIS A 159 9.06 -3.08 3.70
C HIS A 159 9.36 -3.04 5.19
N ILE A 160 8.73 -2.11 5.93
CA ILE A 160 8.90 -2.02 7.38
C ILE A 160 8.36 -3.28 8.05
N ASP A 161 7.19 -3.78 7.62
CA ASP A 161 6.59 -5.01 8.15
C ASP A 161 7.46 -6.23 7.88
N ARG A 162 8.04 -6.33 6.68
CA ARG A 162 9.00 -7.39 6.35
C ARG A 162 10.24 -7.29 7.22
N LYS A 163 10.81 -6.08 7.40
CA LYS A 163 11.97 -5.86 8.28
C LYS A 163 11.67 -6.25 9.72
N MET A 164 10.53 -5.84 10.26
CA MET A 164 10.06 -6.25 11.58
C MET A 164 10.01 -7.77 11.72
N THR A 165 9.43 -8.46 10.73
CA THR A 165 9.30 -9.92 10.74
C THR A 165 10.67 -10.60 10.75
N VAL A 166 11.62 -10.11 9.95
CA VAL A 166 12.99 -10.63 9.92
C VAL A 166 13.69 -10.38 11.25
N ILE A 167 13.63 -9.16 11.79
CA ILE A 167 14.22 -8.80 13.09
C ILE A 167 13.69 -9.71 14.20
N ASN A 168 12.37 -9.91 14.27
CA ASN A 168 11.78 -10.81 15.27
C ASN A 168 12.28 -12.25 15.10
N GLY A 169 12.33 -12.75 13.86
CA GLY A 169 12.84 -14.09 13.56
C GLY A 169 14.30 -14.27 13.96
N ASP A 170 15.15 -13.28 13.71
CA ASP A 170 16.56 -13.31 14.07
C ASP A 170 16.77 -13.20 15.58
N LEU A 171 15.98 -12.38 16.28
CA LEU A 171 16.00 -12.30 17.74
C LEU A 171 15.59 -13.64 18.37
N HIS A 172 14.58 -14.32 17.83
CA HIS A 172 14.20 -15.66 18.28
C HIS A 172 15.29 -16.70 18.05
N ARG A 173 15.88 -16.73 16.85
CA ARG A 173 17.01 -17.63 16.56
C ARG A 173 18.19 -17.39 17.48
N LEU A 174 18.48 -16.13 17.79
CA LEU A 174 19.54 -15.77 18.71
C LEU A 174 19.22 -16.23 20.13
N GLN A 175 17.97 -16.09 20.58
CA GLN A 175 17.53 -16.63 21.87
C GLN A 175 17.71 -18.16 21.94
N ASP A 176 17.27 -18.87 20.91
CA ASP A 176 17.36 -20.33 20.83
C ASP A 176 18.83 -20.80 20.81
N SER A 177 19.70 -20.05 20.13
CA SER A 177 21.13 -20.38 20.00
C SER A 177 21.93 -20.09 21.27
N LEU A 178 21.54 -19.14 22.11
CA LEU A 178 22.36 -18.67 23.23
C LEU A 178 22.29 -19.56 24.47
N THR A 179 21.45 -20.61 24.50
CA THR A 179 21.18 -21.44 25.70
C THR A 179 20.76 -20.61 26.94
N ALA A 180 20.46 -19.32 26.73
CA ALA A 180 20.20 -18.30 27.73
C ALA A 180 19.22 -17.29 27.15
N HIS A 181 18.37 -16.71 28.01
CA HIS A 181 17.37 -15.73 27.62
C HIS A 181 18.02 -14.40 27.21
N LEU A 182 17.57 -13.86 26.08
CA LEU A 182 17.95 -12.53 25.63
C LEU A 182 17.32 -11.46 26.55
N PRO A 183 18.09 -10.47 27.03
CA PRO A 183 17.56 -9.37 27.83
C PRO A 183 16.50 -8.56 27.07
N THR A 184 15.47 -8.08 27.78
CA THR A 184 14.42 -7.21 27.21
C THR A 184 15.00 -5.95 26.57
N SER A 185 16.10 -5.42 27.12
CA SER A 185 16.81 -4.27 26.55
C SER A 185 17.35 -4.53 25.15
N THR A 186 17.77 -5.75 24.83
CA THR A 186 18.24 -6.15 23.48
C THR A 186 17.08 -6.16 22.49
N PHE A 187 15.95 -6.75 22.85
CA PHE A 187 14.72 -6.68 22.04
C PHE A 187 14.30 -5.23 21.82
N ALA A 188 14.18 -4.45 22.90
CA ALA A 188 13.76 -3.06 22.84
C ALA A 188 14.66 -2.22 21.91
N THR A 189 15.98 -2.30 22.09
CA THR A 189 16.94 -1.53 21.28
C THR A 189 16.88 -1.91 19.81
N THR A 190 16.77 -3.20 19.51
CA THR A 190 16.69 -3.69 18.12
C THR A 190 15.39 -3.25 17.46
N LEU A 191 14.25 -3.36 18.16
CA LEU A 191 12.96 -2.91 17.65
C LEU A 191 12.92 -1.39 17.40
N LEU A 192 13.54 -0.59 18.26
CA LEU A 192 13.61 0.87 18.10
C LEU A 192 14.36 1.32 16.83
N THR A 193 15.17 0.46 16.20
CA THR A 193 15.83 0.77 14.92
C THR A 193 14.83 1.00 13.78
N LEU A 194 13.58 0.56 13.93
CA LEU A 194 12.52 0.76 12.95
C LEU A 194 11.86 2.14 13.01
N LEU A 195 12.03 2.88 14.12
CA LEU A 195 11.34 4.17 14.31
C LEU A 195 11.63 5.19 13.19
N PRO A 196 12.88 5.42 12.74
CA PRO A 196 13.13 6.38 11.67
C PRO A 196 12.39 6.03 10.36
N SER A 197 12.21 4.73 10.08
CA SER A 197 11.45 4.30 8.90
C SER A 197 9.95 4.54 9.07
N ILE A 198 9.42 4.35 10.28
CA ILE A 198 8.02 4.63 10.62
C ILE A 198 7.73 6.13 10.56
N GLU A 199 8.64 6.97 11.05
CA GLU A 199 8.55 8.43 10.96
C GLU A 199 8.55 8.90 9.50
N ASN A 200 9.43 8.33 8.67
CA ASN A 200 9.44 8.59 7.24
C ASN A 200 8.12 8.17 6.59
N LEU A 201 7.58 6.99 6.94
CA LEU A 201 6.27 6.56 6.46
C LEU A 201 5.16 7.54 6.82
N ALA A 202 5.15 8.03 8.06
CA ALA A 202 4.12 8.97 8.50
C ALA A 202 4.13 10.29 7.70
N SER A 203 5.32 10.71 7.25
CA SER A 203 5.48 11.91 6.43
C SER A 203 4.95 11.78 5.00
N LEU A 204 4.69 10.55 4.53
CA LEU A 204 4.13 10.31 3.20
C LEU A 204 2.61 10.55 3.20
N PRO A 205 2.04 10.99 2.06
CA PRO A 205 0.59 11.10 1.92
C PRO A 205 -0.12 9.77 2.21
N GLY A 206 -1.05 9.77 3.17
CA GLY A 206 -1.77 8.57 3.61
C GLY A 206 -0.95 7.61 4.47
N GLY A 207 0.34 7.88 4.68
CA GLY A 207 1.24 7.00 5.43
C GLY A 207 1.09 7.10 6.95
N ALA A 208 0.57 8.21 7.48
CA ALA A 208 0.40 8.39 8.92
C ALA A 208 -0.56 7.38 9.56
N SER A 209 -1.59 6.93 8.83
CA SER A 209 -2.51 5.87 9.27
C SER A 209 -1.80 4.51 9.39
N LEU A 210 -0.96 4.18 8.40
CA LEU A 210 -0.15 2.95 8.40
C LEU A 210 0.92 2.99 9.49
N ALA A 211 1.60 4.13 9.65
CA ALA A 211 2.60 4.34 10.69
C ALA A 211 2.00 4.20 12.09
N PHE A 212 0.78 4.72 12.33
CA PHE A 212 0.07 4.58 13.60
C PHE A 212 -0.08 3.11 14.01
N GLU A 213 -0.54 2.25 13.09
CA GLU A 213 -0.68 0.81 13.36
C GLU A 213 0.69 0.13 13.55
N LEU A 214 1.72 0.54 12.81
CA LEU A 214 3.08 -0.01 12.97
C LEU A 214 3.68 0.31 14.35
N VAL A 215 3.48 1.51 14.89
CA VAL A 215 3.96 1.83 16.26
C VAL A 215 3.27 0.95 17.29
N ILE A 216 1.96 0.72 17.17
CA ILE A 216 1.22 -0.19 18.06
C ILE A 216 1.76 -1.62 17.94
N LYS A 217 1.98 -2.09 16.70
CA LYS A 217 2.53 -3.42 16.42
C LYS A 217 3.93 -3.60 17.01
N LEU A 218 4.79 -2.58 16.93
CA LEU A 218 6.11 -2.57 17.55
C LEU A 218 6.02 -2.74 19.07
N GLY A 219 5.06 -2.03 19.69
CA GLY A 219 4.72 -2.21 21.10
C GLY A 219 4.24 -3.61 21.45
N GLY A 220 3.41 -4.21 20.60
CA GLY A 220 2.91 -5.58 20.76
C GLY A 220 4.00 -6.65 20.65
N ASN A 221 4.97 -6.46 19.76
CA ASN A 221 6.12 -7.36 19.62
C ASN A 221 6.95 -7.38 20.90
N LEU A 222 7.28 -6.22 21.49
CA LEU A 222 7.98 -6.22 22.78
C LEU A 222 7.12 -6.81 23.91
N ASN A 223 5.79 -6.72 23.85
CA ASN A 223 4.93 -7.38 24.84
C ASN A 223 4.88 -8.91 24.70
N SER A 224 5.27 -9.43 23.54
CA SER A 224 5.28 -10.86 23.25
C SER A 224 6.65 -11.50 23.57
N HIS A 225 7.64 -10.68 23.93
CA HIS A 225 9.02 -11.07 24.19
C HIS A 225 9.55 -10.38 25.47
N GLY A 226 10.64 -10.86 26.04
CA GLY A 226 11.29 -10.23 27.20
C GLY A 226 10.72 -10.69 28.54
N GLY A 227 11.45 -11.60 29.16
CA GLY A 227 11.21 -12.11 30.51
C GLY A 227 10.60 -13.51 30.51
N ASP A 228 11.33 -14.45 31.08
CA ASP A 228 10.73 -15.65 31.71
C ASP A 228 9.66 -15.23 32.72
N ASP A 229 8.96 -16.23 33.28
CA ASP A 229 7.87 -16.16 34.28
C ASP A 229 7.96 -15.13 35.42
N GLY A 230 9.06 -14.37 35.56
CA GLY A 230 9.17 -13.14 36.33
C GLY A 230 9.12 -11.87 35.47
N TRP A 231 7.93 -11.42 35.10
CA TRP A 231 7.63 -10.06 34.56
C TRP A 231 7.97 -8.90 35.54
N ASN A 232 8.72 -9.19 36.62
CA ASN A 232 8.89 -8.38 37.82
C ASN A 232 10.36 -8.07 38.14
N ASN A 233 11.29 -8.21 37.18
CA ASN A 233 12.64 -7.68 37.37
C ASN A 233 12.67 -6.18 37.05
N ASP A 234 13.16 -5.36 37.98
CA ASP A 234 13.25 -3.90 37.83
C ASP A 234 13.97 -3.47 36.54
N ALA A 235 14.99 -4.22 36.12
CA ALA A 235 15.73 -3.94 34.89
C ALA A 235 14.86 -4.12 33.62
N ASP A 236 13.97 -5.12 33.61
CA ASP A 236 13.04 -5.33 32.50
C ASP A 236 11.96 -4.26 32.47
N ILE A 237 11.41 -3.91 33.63
CA ILE A 237 10.42 -2.82 33.77
C ILE A 237 11.02 -1.51 33.27
N GLN A 238 12.26 -1.18 33.68
CA GLN A 238 12.95 0.01 33.24
C GLN A 238 13.20 0.01 31.73
N SER A 239 13.61 -1.13 31.16
CA SER A 239 13.82 -1.28 29.71
C SER A 239 12.52 -1.07 28.92
N ARG A 240 11.41 -1.65 29.38
CA ARG A 240 10.08 -1.45 28.80
C ARG A 240 9.62 -0.01 28.92
N ALA A 241 9.79 0.61 30.08
CA ALA A 241 9.43 2.01 30.29
C ALA A 241 10.20 2.95 29.35
N SER A 242 11.53 2.75 29.22
CA SER A 242 12.35 3.52 28.27
C SER A 242 11.90 3.31 26.83
N PHE A 243 11.56 2.07 26.45
CA PHE A 243 11.06 1.76 25.12
C PHE A 243 9.73 2.46 24.83
N TYR A 244 8.76 2.36 25.75
CA TYR A 244 7.46 3.01 25.58
C TYR A 244 7.52 4.52 25.61
N SER A 245 8.47 5.12 26.35
CA SER A 245 8.70 6.56 26.27
C SER A 245 9.08 6.98 24.85
N ARG A 246 9.99 6.25 24.20
CA ARG A 246 10.42 6.56 22.82
C ARG A 246 9.32 6.26 21.79
N LEU A 247 8.54 5.19 22.00
CA LEU A 247 7.36 4.94 21.17
C LEU A 247 6.33 6.05 21.31
N ASP A 248 6.10 6.57 22.52
CA ASP A 248 5.15 7.65 22.77
C ASP A 248 5.58 8.95 22.09
N ASP A 249 6.87 9.27 22.12
CA ASP A 249 7.42 10.42 21.39
C ASP A 249 7.12 10.32 19.88
N CYS A 250 7.44 9.17 19.27
CA CYS A 250 7.17 8.90 17.86
C CYS A 250 5.66 8.93 17.56
N MET A 251 4.85 8.31 18.40
CA MET A 251 3.39 8.21 18.23
C MET A 251 2.72 9.58 18.28
N VAL A 252 3.17 10.50 19.13
CA VAL A 252 2.66 11.88 19.16
C VAL A 252 2.81 12.56 17.79
N ASP A 253 3.97 12.42 17.17
CA ASP A 253 4.23 13.04 15.87
C ASP A 253 3.45 12.35 14.74
N VAL A 254 3.33 11.02 14.77
CA VAL A 254 2.48 10.24 13.86
C VAL A 254 1.01 10.66 13.99
N ILE A 255 0.49 10.82 15.21
CA ILE A 255 -0.89 11.26 15.45
C ILE A 255 -1.10 12.66 14.89
N ARG A 256 -0.18 13.61 15.14
CA ARG A 256 -0.26 14.97 14.61
C ARG A 256 -0.30 14.98 13.08
N GLN A 257 0.56 14.20 12.44
CA GLN A 257 0.57 14.05 10.99
C GLN A 257 -0.73 13.42 10.50
N ARG A 258 -1.22 12.37 11.15
CA ARG A 258 -2.48 11.73 10.79
C ARG A 258 -3.66 12.68 10.89
N LEU A 259 -3.76 13.47 11.97
CA LEU A 259 -4.79 14.51 12.13
C LEU A 259 -4.72 15.54 11.00
N SER A 260 -3.52 15.93 10.57
CA SER A 260 -3.35 16.86 9.45
C SER A 260 -3.78 16.27 8.10
N GLN A 261 -3.69 14.94 7.96
CA GLN A 261 -4.06 14.19 6.75
C GLN A 261 -5.50 13.65 6.80
N ALA A 262 -6.16 13.66 7.98
CA ALA A 262 -7.41 12.95 8.25
C ALA A 262 -8.59 13.38 7.37
N GLY A 263 -8.56 14.60 6.81
CA GLY A 263 -9.57 15.06 5.85
C GLY A 263 -9.61 14.28 4.53
N GLY A 264 -8.62 13.44 4.25
CA GLY A 264 -8.56 12.55 3.09
C GLY A 264 -8.71 11.06 3.39
N GLU A 265 -8.97 10.66 4.65
CA GLU A 265 -9.20 9.24 5.00
C GLU A 265 -10.67 8.83 4.74
N ASP A 266 -10.87 7.72 4.03
CA ASP A 266 -12.18 7.05 3.88
C ASP A 266 -12.06 5.57 4.28
N PRO A 267 -12.70 5.11 5.37
CA PRO A 267 -13.56 5.88 6.27
C PRO A 267 -12.78 6.85 7.19
N PRO A 268 -13.42 7.93 7.67
CA PRO A 268 -12.80 8.88 8.57
C PRO A 268 -12.26 8.23 9.85
N TRP A 269 -11.13 8.75 10.34
CA TRP A 269 -10.49 8.22 11.54
C TRP A 269 -11.33 8.43 12.81
N VAL A 270 -11.72 7.32 13.46
CA VAL A 270 -12.48 7.33 14.71
C VAL A 270 -11.55 7.35 15.93
N VAL A 271 -11.02 8.54 16.25
CA VAL A 271 -10.05 8.75 17.35
C VAL A 271 -10.50 8.13 18.67
N ALA A 272 -11.77 8.29 19.05
CA ALA A 272 -12.31 7.78 20.31
C ALA A 272 -12.23 6.25 20.45
N ARG A 273 -12.32 5.52 19.33
CA ARG A 273 -12.16 4.04 19.33
C ARG A 273 -10.71 3.67 19.66
N ASP A 274 -9.76 4.37 19.06
CA ASP A 274 -8.35 4.06 19.23
C ASP A 274 -7.82 4.53 20.60
N VAL A 275 -8.37 5.61 21.17
CA VAL A 275 -8.15 5.97 22.59
C VAL A 275 -8.52 4.79 23.51
N LYS A 276 -9.73 4.25 23.36
CA LYS A 276 -10.19 3.10 24.16
C LYS A 276 -9.32 1.86 23.96
N ARG A 277 -8.88 1.61 22.71
CA ARG A 277 -7.94 0.50 22.39
C ARG A 277 -6.63 0.65 23.16
N LEU A 278 -6.02 1.83 23.13
CA LEU A 278 -4.76 2.10 23.83
C LEU A 278 -4.91 2.03 25.35
N GLU A 279 -5.98 2.59 25.92
CA GLU A 279 -6.27 2.54 27.36
C GLU A 279 -6.47 1.10 27.86
N LYS A 280 -7.18 0.27 27.08
CA LYS A 280 -7.37 -1.15 27.41
C LYS A 280 -6.04 -1.89 27.46
N THR A 281 -5.17 -1.69 26.47
CA THR A 281 -3.83 -2.28 26.45
C THR A 281 -2.98 -1.77 27.62
N GLY A 282 -2.98 -0.46 27.88
CA GLY A 282 -2.25 0.12 29.01
C GLY A 282 -2.70 -0.43 30.37
N SER A 283 -4.01 -0.64 30.55
CA SER A 283 -4.56 -1.25 31.76
C SER A 283 -4.11 -2.70 31.93
N PHE A 284 -4.10 -3.47 30.83
CA PHE A 284 -3.58 -4.84 30.84
C PHE A 284 -2.09 -4.87 31.24
N LEU A 285 -1.25 -4.06 30.61
CA LEU A 285 0.20 -4.03 30.90
C LEU A 285 0.49 -3.56 32.33
N ARG A 286 -0.27 -2.59 32.85
CA ARG A 286 -0.18 -2.17 34.25
C ARG A 286 -0.50 -3.31 35.21
N SER A 287 -1.60 -4.04 34.95
CA SER A 287 -2.04 -5.13 35.83
C SER A 287 -1.16 -6.38 35.77
N LYS A 288 -0.55 -6.67 34.62
CA LYS A 288 0.24 -7.89 34.40
C LYS A 288 1.74 -7.73 34.60
N ILE A 289 2.28 -6.55 34.33
CA ILE A 289 3.73 -6.31 34.21
C ILE A 289 4.19 -5.13 35.10
N GLY A 290 3.25 -4.46 35.78
CA GLY A 290 3.58 -3.28 36.61
C GLY A 290 4.01 -2.05 35.81
N LEU A 291 3.81 -2.04 34.48
CA LEU A 291 4.15 -0.90 33.63
C LEU A 291 3.26 0.30 33.98
N GLN A 292 3.88 1.40 34.41
CA GLN A 292 3.15 2.56 34.93
C GLN A 292 2.57 3.47 33.83
N SER A 293 3.19 3.49 32.65
CA SER A 293 2.81 4.40 31.56
C SER A 293 2.82 3.68 30.22
N TYR A 294 1.73 3.82 29.46
CA TYR A 294 1.58 3.30 28.10
C TYR A 294 0.96 4.40 27.24
N PHE A 295 1.78 5.04 26.40
CA PHE A 295 1.38 6.15 25.52
C PHE A 295 0.68 7.34 26.22
N PRO A 296 1.15 7.83 27.38
CA PRO A 296 0.45 8.90 28.10
C PRO A 296 0.31 10.19 27.27
N ARG A 297 1.36 10.64 26.58
CA ARG A 297 1.33 11.89 25.80
C ARG A 297 0.46 11.75 24.56
N SER A 298 0.55 10.61 23.87
CA SER A 298 -0.28 10.30 22.71
C SER A 298 -1.76 10.28 23.07
N LEU A 299 -2.11 9.66 24.21
CA LEU A 299 -3.49 9.65 24.71
C LEU A 299 -4.00 11.06 25.00
N ASP A 300 -3.17 11.93 25.58
CA ASP A 300 -3.57 13.32 25.85
C ASP A 300 -3.86 14.10 24.56
N VAL A 301 -3.02 13.95 23.53
CA VAL A 301 -3.25 14.56 22.21
C VAL A 301 -4.54 14.04 21.58
N MET A 302 -4.76 12.72 21.57
CA MET A 302 -5.96 12.12 20.98
C MET A 302 -7.24 12.52 21.72
N ARG A 303 -7.22 12.57 23.05
CA ARG A 303 -8.36 12.99 23.87
C ARG A 303 -8.72 14.46 23.64
N TYR A 304 -7.72 15.32 23.49
CA TYR A 304 -7.93 16.72 23.18
C TYR A 304 -8.67 16.88 21.84
N GLU A 305 -8.20 16.19 20.80
CA GLU A 305 -8.85 16.27 19.48
C GLU A 305 -10.23 15.59 19.45
N ALA A 306 -10.43 14.48 20.16
CA ALA A 306 -11.74 13.85 20.27
C ALA A 306 -12.79 14.82 20.85
N LYS A 307 -12.43 15.55 21.92
CA LYS A 307 -13.30 16.59 22.50
C LYS A 307 -13.55 17.76 21.54
N ARG A 308 -12.54 18.13 20.74
CA ARG A 308 -12.66 19.21 19.74
C ARG A 308 -13.60 18.83 18.60
N GLY A 309 -13.51 17.59 18.12
CA GLY A 309 -14.40 17.04 17.09
C GLY A 309 -15.86 16.97 17.54
N ASP A 310 -16.11 16.53 18.78
CA ASP A 310 -17.47 16.46 19.35
C ASP A 310 -18.10 17.86 19.50
N SER A 311 -17.28 18.90 19.74
CA SER A 311 -17.74 20.29 19.90
C SER A 311 -18.05 20.99 18.58
N GLN A 312 -17.60 20.46 17.44
CA GLN A 312 -17.85 21.02 16.10
C GLN A 312 -19.09 20.40 15.41
N GLN A 313 -19.70 19.38 16.03
CA GLN A 313 -20.90 18.71 15.51
C GLN A 313 -22.21 19.12 16.22
N LEU A 314 -22.12 20.05 17.19
CA LEU A 314 -23.25 20.68 17.90
C LEU A 314 -23.48 22.10 17.38
#